data_AF-A0A9D6NU88-F1
#
_entry.id   AF-A0A9D6NU88-F1
#
_cell.length_a   1.000
_cell.length_b   1.000
_cell.length_c   1.000
_cell.angle_alpha   90.00
_cell.angle_beta   90.00
_cell.angle_gamma   90.00
#
_symmetry.space_group_name_H-M   'P 1'
#
loop_
_entity.id
_entity.type
_entity.pdbx_description
1 polymer ?
#
loop_
_entity_poly.entity_id
_entity_poly.type
_entity_poly.pdbx_seq_one_letter_code
_entity_poly.pdbx_strand_id
1 'polypeptide(L)'
;MKQSRPVARQPQNALNQYVAALEEVYPAAKGRAHITVRSDNRVMVSVPLPTRVRERMRLFDQMAEVGTKLLLETDQYIILSGQ
;
A
#
# COMPACT_ATOMS: atom_id res chain seq x y z
N MET A 1 14.85 23.08 27.59
CA MET A 1 15.51 22.16 26.64
C MET A 1 14.52 21.84 25.53
N LYS A 2 14.82 22.19 24.27
CA LYS A 2 13.96 21.91 23.12
C LYS A 2 14.00 20.40 22.83
N GLN A 3 12.96 19.67 23.20
CA GLN A 3 12.81 18.28 22.77
C GLN A 3 12.38 18.25 21.31
N SER A 4 13.21 17.60 20.51
CA SER A 4 13.11 17.41 19.08
C SER A 4 11.74 16.84 18.68
N ARG A 5 11.06 17.51 17.75
CA ARG A 5 9.93 16.93 17.02
C ARG A 5 10.43 15.68 16.28
N PRO A 6 9.76 14.52 16.34
CA PRO A 6 10.02 13.46 15.40
C PRO A 6 9.40 13.86 14.06
N VAL A 7 10.18 14.55 13.23
CA VAL A 7 9.94 14.67 11.79
C VAL A 7 10.64 13.47 11.13
N ALA A 8 9.95 12.78 10.21
CA ALA A 8 10.43 11.65 9.38
C ALA A 8 10.19 10.19 9.84
N ARG A 9 8.93 9.82 10.17
CA ARG A 9 8.45 8.42 10.05
C ARG A 9 7.17 8.25 9.20
N GLN A 10 6.65 9.34 8.63
CA GLN A 10 5.38 9.32 7.88
C GLN A 10 5.36 8.39 6.66
N PRO A 11 6.37 8.33 5.77
CA PRO A 11 6.28 7.50 4.57
C PRO A 11 6.35 5.99 4.85
N GLN A 12 7.09 5.58 5.89
CA GLN A 12 7.12 4.17 6.30
C GLN A 12 5.77 3.74 6.90
N ASN A 13 5.08 4.66 7.57
CA ASN A 13 3.80 4.40 8.21
C ASN A 13 2.68 4.19 7.19
N ALA A 14 2.63 4.98 6.11
CA ALA A 14 1.61 4.82 5.06
C ALA A 14 1.76 3.48 4.32
N LEU A 15 2.98 3.08 3.99
CA LEU A 15 3.23 1.78 3.39
C LEU A 15 2.80 0.62 4.32
N ASN A 16 3.14 0.70 5.61
CA ASN A 16 2.73 -0.32 6.58
C ASN A 16 1.21 -0.40 6.71
N GLN A 17 0.52 0.74 6.72
CA GLN A 17 -0.94 0.81 6.74
C GLN A 17 -1.56 0.20 5.48
N TYR A 18 -0.99 0.50 4.32
CA TYR A 18 -1.47 -0.05 3.05
C TYR A 18 -1.31 -1.58 3.00
N VAL A 19 -0.16 -2.11 3.42
CA VAL A 19 0.08 -3.56 3.45
C VAL A 19 -0.82 -4.24 4.48
N ALA A 20 -1.02 -3.65 5.66
CA ALA A 20 -1.92 -4.19 6.67
C ALA A 20 -3.37 -4.26 6.14
N ALA A 21 -3.85 -3.20 5.51
CA ALA A 21 -5.19 -3.19 4.88
C ALA A 21 -5.29 -4.23 3.77
N LEU A 22 -4.26 -4.37 2.92
CA LEU A 22 -4.20 -5.39 1.87
C LEU A 22 -4.30 -6.81 2.44
N GLU A 23 -3.56 -7.11 3.51
CA GLU A 23 -3.58 -8.42 4.17
C GLU A 23 -4.91 -8.71 4.91
N GLU A 24 -5.64 -7.68 5.31
CA GLU A 24 -6.97 -7.78 5.89
C GLU A 24 -8.02 -8.11 4.83
N VAL A 25 -8.06 -7.33 3.72
CA VAL A 25 -9.05 -7.53 2.65
C VAL A 25 -8.74 -8.75 1.78
N TYR A 26 -7.46 -9.13 1.67
CA TYR A 26 -6.99 -10.24 0.86
C TYR A 26 -5.93 -11.06 1.61
N PRO A 27 -6.34 -11.97 2.50
CA PRO A 27 -5.42 -12.76 3.33
C PRO A 27 -4.38 -13.58 2.56
N ALA A 28 -4.63 -13.90 1.28
CA ALA A 28 -3.67 -14.59 0.43
C ALA A 28 -2.44 -13.74 0.06
N ALA A 29 -2.46 -12.43 0.32
CA ALA A 29 -1.30 -11.54 0.21
C ALA A 29 -0.33 -11.64 1.40
N LYS A 30 -0.73 -12.25 2.53
CA LYS A 30 0.09 -12.31 3.76
C LYS A 30 1.46 -12.93 3.51
N GLY A 31 2.51 -12.15 3.78
CA GLY A 31 3.90 -12.57 3.56
C GLY A 31 4.28 -12.83 2.10
N ARG A 32 3.42 -12.42 1.15
CA ARG A 32 3.65 -12.58 -0.31
C ARG A 32 3.70 -11.25 -1.05
N ALA A 33 3.55 -10.14 -0.34
CA ALA A 33 3.72 -8.80 -0.92
C ALA A 33 5.20 -8.52 -1.21
N HIS A 34 5.51 -8.20 -2.46
CA HIS A 34 6.79 -7.66 -2.87
C HIS A 34 6.68 -6.15 -3.08
N ILE A 35 7.55 -5.39 -2.41
CA ILE A 35 7.49 -3.93 -2.41
C ILE A 35 8.70 -3.36 -3.16
N THR A 36 8.45 -2.49 -4.13
CA THR A 36 9.47 -1.79 -4.88
C THR A 36 9.21 -0.29 -4.83
N VAL A 37 10.21 0.49 -4.41
CA VAL A 37 10.17 1.95 -4.50
C VAL A 37 10.77 2.36 -5.84
N ARG A 38 10.00 3.09 -6.65
CA ARG A 38 10.44 3.58 -7.96
C ARG A 38 11.20 4.90 -7.82
N SER A 39 11.97 5.26 -8.85
CA SER A 39 12.74 6.51 -8.92
C SER A 39 11.89 7.78 -8.89
N ASP A 40 10.59 7.68 -9.22
CA ASP A 40 9.60 8.76 -9.16
C ASP A 40 8.84 8.80 -7.81
N ASN A 41 9.40 8.20 -6.76
CA ASN A 41 8.85 8.13 -5.41
C ASN A 41 7.50 7.38 -5.30
N ARG A 42 7.10 6.67 -6.36
CA ARG A 42 5.93 5.77 -6.33
C ARG A 42 6.30 4.45 -5.69
N VAL A 43 5.37 3.86 -4.94
CA VAL A 43 5.54 2.56 -4.31
C VAL A 43 4.72 1.53 -5.07
N MET A 44 5.37 0.47 -5.55
CA MET A 44 4.69 -0.66 -6.17
C MET A 44 4.60 -1.80 -5.17
N VAL A 45 3.38 -2.30 -4.93
CA VAL A 45 3.10 -3.46 -4.08
C VAL A 45 2.58 -4.57 -4.98
N SER A 46 3.35 -5.64 -5.13
CA SER A 46 3.02 -6.76 -6.01
C SER A 46 2.59 -7.96 -5.17
N VAL A 47 1.46 -8.58 -5.52
CA VAL A 47 0.94 -9.79 -4.85
C VAL A 47 0.38 -10.78 -5.87
N PRO A 48 0.26 -12.07 -5.52
CA PRO A 48 -0.50 -13.01 -6.33
C PRO A 48 -1.97 -12.58 -6.38
N LEU A 49 -2.44 -12.09 -7.53
CA LEU A 49 -3.81 -11.60 -7.66
C LEU A 49 -4.82 -12.75 -7.71
N PRO A 50 -6.08 -12.50 -7.31
CA PRO A 50 -7.17 -13.43 -7.55
C PRO A 50 -7.24 -13.88 -9.03
N THR A 51 -7.53 -15.16 -9.28
CA THR A 51 -7.67 -15.67 -10.65
C THR A 51 -8.95 -15.17 -11.31
N ARG A 52 -10.02 -15.01 -10.52
CA ARG A 52 -11.32 -14.51 -10.98
C ARG A 52 -11.29 -12.99 -11.16
N VAL A 53 -11.70 -12.55 -12.34
CA VAL A 53 -11.75 -11.12 -12.71
C VAL A 53 -12.53 -10.30 -11.68
N ARG A 54 -13.71 -10.77 -11.28
CA ARG A 54 -14.57 -10.08 -10.31
C ARG A 54 -13.89 -9.87 -8.95
N GLU A 55 -13.15 -10.87 -8.48
CA GLU A 55 -12.42 -10.80 -7.21
C GLU A 55 -11.22 -9.85 -7.33
N ARG A 56 -10.52 -9.82 -8.47
CA ARG A 56 -9.47 -8.82 -8.72
C ARG A 56 -10.01 -7.40 -8.75
N MET A 57 -11.11 -7.17 -9.46
CA MET A 57 -11.73 -5.84 -9.53
C MET A 57 -12.12 -5.36 -8.15
N ARG A 58 -12.79 -6.22 -7.36
CA ARG A 58 -13.13 -5.90 -5.97
C ARG A 58 -11.90 -5.56 -5.14
N LEU A 59 -10.82 -6.32 -5.27
CA LEU A 59 -9.56 -6.04 -4.57
C LEU A 59 -8.99 -4.67 -4.98
N PHE A 60 -8.96 -4.36 -6.29
CA PHE A 60 -8.49 -3.07 -6.77
C PHE A 60 -9.35 -1.92 -6.27
N ASP A 61 -10.67 -2.05 -6.30
CA ASP A 61 -11.59 -1.00 -5.82
C ASP A 61 -11.37 -0.71 -4.32
N GLN A 62 -11.28 -1.76 -3.50
CA GLN A 62 -11.03 -1.63 -2.06
C GLN A 62 -9.68 -0.99 -1.77
N MET A 63 -8.63 -1.37 -2.49
CA MET A 63 -7.30 -0.83 -2.27
C MET A 63 -7.10 0.56 -2.89
N ALA A 64 -7.88 0.93 -3.91
CA ALA A 64 -7.91 2.28 -4.46
C ALA A 64 -8.40 3.30 -3.42
N GLU A 65 -9.41 2.94 -2.62
CA GLU A 65 -9.90 3.78 -1.52
C GLU A 65 -8.80 4.02 -0.47
N VAL A 66 -8.16 2.95 0.01
CA VAL A 66 -7.05 3.03 0.99
C VAL A 66 -5.87 3.82 0.42
N GLY A 67 -5.47 3.52 -0.81
CA GLY A 67 -4.37 4.20 -1.50
C GLY A 67 -4.64 5.70 -1.69
N THR A 68 -5.87 6.08 -2.03
CA THR A 68 -6.27 7.49 -2.17
C THR A 68 -6.19 8.22 -0.83
N LYS A 69 -6.69 7.61 0.25
CA LYS A 69 -6.60 8.20 1.59
C LYS A 69 -5.15 8.46 2.00
N LEU A 70 -4.28 7.46 1.83
CA LEU A 70 -2.87 7.58 2.18
C LEU A 70 -2.12 8.59 1.30
N LEU A 71 -2.46 8.67 0.02
CA LEU A 71 -1.93 9.72 -0.87
C LEU A 71 -2.25 11.11 -0.35
N LEU A 72 -3.51 11.36 0.05
CA LEU A 72 -3.91 12.67 0.57
C LEU A 72 -3.24 13.01 1.91
N GLU A 73 -2.95 12.01 2.73
CA GLU A 73 -2.34 12.20 4.06
C GLU A 73 -0.80 12.32 4.01
N THR A 74 -0.16 11.68 3.03
CA THR A 74 1.31 11.47 3.04
C THR A 74 2.02 11.80 1.74
N ASP A 75 1.29 12.20 0.69
CA ASP A 75 1.80 12.44 -0.68
C ASP A 75 2.49 11.20 -1.30
N GLN A 76 2.18 10.00 -0.79
CA GLN A 76 2.71 8.74 -1.32
C GLN A 76 1.73 8.06 -2.26
N TYR A 77 2.18 7.80 -3.48
CA TYR A 77 1.40 7.10 -4.48
C TYR A 77 1.72 5.61 -4.47
N ILE A 78 0.74 4.78 -4.06
CA ILE A 78 0.88 3.33 -3.95
C ILE A 78 0.12 2.63 -5.08
N ILE A 79 0.77 1.70 -5.76
CA ILE A 79 0.24 0.97 -6.90
C ILE A 79 0.17 -0.51 -6.54
N LEU A 80 -1.05 -1.09 -6.55
CA LEU A 80 -1.23 -2.55 -6.47
C LEU A 80 -0.99 -3.18 -7.84
N SER A 81 -0.12 -4.18 -7.91
CA SER A 81 0.17 -4.94 -9.12
C SER A 81 0.10 -6.45 -8.87
N GLY A 82 -0.05 -7.22 -9.95
CA GLY A 82 0.19 -8.66 -9.94
C GLY A 82 1.67 -8.99 -10.05
N GLN A 83 2.07 -10.09 -9.40
CA GLN A 83 3.36 -10.76 -9.62
C GLN A 83 3.22 -11.82 -10.72
#